data_AF-A0A3A9YG34-F1
#
_entry.id   AF-A0A3A9YG34-F1
#
_cell.length_a   1.000
_cell.length_b   1.000
_cell.length_c   1.000
_cell.angle_alpha   90.00
_cell.angle_beta   90.00
_cell.angle_gamma   90.00
#
_symmetry.space_group_name_H-M   'P 1'
#
loop_
_entity.id
_entity.type
_entity.pdbx_description
1 polymer ?
#
loop_
_entity_poly.entity_id
_entity_poly.type
_entity_poly.pdbx_seq_one_letter_code
_entity_poly.pdbx_strand_id
1 'polypeptide(L)'
;MKNITDEDLARAIREVAAEDPNYVYRRRGRGATSSAKRCNCPICSGCLIGTALHRLGVPLETLAQHESKPAHEVLDHVAPDVSSYMKLKATRVQRLQDLGATWRQAARRLD
;
A
#
# COMPACT_ATOMS: atom_id res chain seq x y z
N MET A 1 3.59 3.17 -18.51
CA MET A 1 3.94 3.02 -17.08
C MET A 1 5.31 2.40 -17.00
N LYS A 2 6.15 2.81 -16.04
CA LYS A 2 7.42 2.13 -15.76
C LYS A 2 7.10 0.74 -15.20
N ASN A 3 7.83 -0.30 -15.61
CA ASN A 3 7.72 -1.61 -14.99
C ASN A 3 8.22 -1.53 -13.54
N ILE A 4 7.39 -1.94 -12.59
CA ILE A 4 7.69 -1.93 -11.17
C ILE A 4 8.35 -3.27 -10.82
N THR A 5 9.59 -3.24 -10.32
CA THR A 5 10.31 -4.42 -9.85
C THR A 5 10.12 -4.62 -8.33
N ASP A 6 10.62 -5.76 -7.83
CA ASP A 6 10.68 -6.04 -6.40
C ASP A 6 11.45 -4.96 -5.62
N GLU A 7 12.60 -4.52 -6.15
CA GLU A 7 13.42 -3.49 -5.52
C GLU A 7 12.72 -2.13 -5.51
N ASP A 8 12.07 -1.76 -6.61
CA ASP A 8 11.31 -0.52 -6.70
C ASP A 8 10.18 -0.49 -5.67
N LEU A 9 9.41 -1.58 -5.55
CA LEU A 9 8.33 -1.69 -4.59
C LEU A 9 8.83 -1.68 -3.15
N ALA A 10 9.85 -2.50 -2.83
CA ALA A 10 10.41 -2.57 -1.48
C ALA A 10 11.01 -1.22 -1.05
N ARG A 11 11.72 -0.52 -1.95
CA ARG A 11 12.25 0.82 -1.70
C ARG A 11 11.13 1.81 -1.40
N ALA A 12 10.11 1.88 -2.26
CA ALA A 12 9.01 2.81 -2.09
C ALA A 12 8.23 2.58 -0.78
N ILE A 13 7.99 1.32 -0.39
CA ILE A 13 7.34 1.00 0.89
C ILE A 13 8.18 1.49 2.08
N ARG A 14 9.51 1.29 2.03
CA ARG A 14 10.41 1.76 3.11
C ARG A 14 10.44 3.28 3.19
N GLU A 15 10.49 3.98 2.06
CA GLU A 15 10.48 5.44 2.00
C GLU A 15 9.19 6.01 2.59
N VAL A 16 8.02 5.49 2.17
CA VAL A 16 6.73 5.93 2.72
C VAL A 16 6.65 5.64 4.22
N ALA A 17 7.11 4.47 4.66
CA ALA A 17 7.14 4.14 6.09
C ALA A 17 8.13 5.00 6.90
N ALA A 18 9.14 5.60 6.27
CA ALA A 18 10.07 6.51 6.92
C ALA A 18 9.50 7.93 7.07
N GLU A 19 8.56 8.34 6.22
CA GLU A 19 7.89 9.66 6.29
C GLU A 19 7.02 9.80 7.53
N ASP A 20 6.25 8.76 7.86
CA ASP A 20 5.48 8.70 9.12
C ASP A 20 5.55 7.30 9.74
N PRO A 21 6.63 6.99 10.48
CA PRO A 21 6.87 5.65 11.01
C PRO A 21 5.86 5.20 12.08
N ASN A 22 5.17 6.16 12.70
CA ASN A 22 4.20 5.92 13.76
C ASN A 22 2.76 5.93 13.24
N TYR A 23 2.55 6.21 11.95
CA TYR A 23 1.23 6.17 11.34
C TYR A 23 0.61 4.78 11.49
N VAL A 24 -0.58 4.74 12.10
CA VAL A 24 -1.43 3.55 12.17
C VAL A 24 -2.60 3.74 11.22
N TYR A 25 -2.68 2.88 10.21
CA TYR A 25 -3.81 2.88 9.29
C TYR A 25 -5.07 2.43 10.04
N ARG A 26 -6.06 3.32 10.17
CA ARG A 26 -7.38 2.97 10.73
C ARG A 26 -8.30 2.56 9.60
N ARG A 27 -8.54 1.24 9.46
CA ARG A 27 -9.60 0.72 8.60
C ARG A 27 -10.94 1.27 9.10
N ARG A 28 -11.61 2.12 8.30
CA ARG A 28 -12.96 2.58 8.65
C ARG A 28 -13.89 1.36 8.69
N GLY A 29 -14.76 1.28 9.69
CA GLY A 29 -15.72 0.17 9.83
C GLY A 29 -16.60 0.00 8.58
N ARG A 30 -17.16 -1.21 8.40
CA ARG A 30 -18.11 -1.50 7.30
C ARG A 30 -19.24 -0.46 7.34
N GLY A 31 -19.33 0.39 6.31
CA GLY A 31 -20.36 1.44 6.22
C GLY A 31 -19.85 2.87 6.07
N ALA A 32 -18.53 3.12 6.12
CA ALA A 32 -18.01 4.43 5.74
C ALA A 32 -17.96 4.54 4.21
N THR A 33 -19.01 5.11 3.63
CA THR A 33 -19.01 5.56 2.24
C THR A 33 -17.90 6.60 2.03
N SER A 34 -17.25 6.48 0.87
CA SER A 34 -16.33 7.43 0.24
C SER A 34 -15.07 7.84 1.01
N SER A 35 -13.96 7.26 0.54
CA SER A 35 -12.74 7.95 0.10
C SER A 35 -12.74 9.50 0.19
N ALA A 36 -11.60 10.04 0.61
CA ALA A 36 -11.18 11.46 0.54
C ALA A 36 -11.41 12.43 1.72
N LYS A 37 -12.33 12.24 2.68
CA LYS A 37 -12.69 13.39 3.57
C LYS A 37 -11.92 13.65 4.88
N ARG A 38 -10.92 12.87 5.30
CA ARG A 38 -10.15 13.18 6.55
C ARG A 38 -8.66 12.81 6.57
N CYS A 39 -8.06 12.43 5.43
CA CYS A 39 -6.64 12.74 5.33
C CYS A 39 -6.59 14.24 5.05
N ASN A 40 -5.90 15.03 5.87
CA ASN A 40 -5.56 16.40 5.49
C ASN A 40 -4.42 16.38 4.42
N CYS A 41 -4.48 15.38 3.54
CA CYS A 41 -3.65 15.14 2.38
C CYS A 41 -4.64 14.94 1.22
N PRO A 42 -4.54 15.73 0.14
CA PRO A 42 -5.47 15.66 -0.99
C PRO A 42 -5.45 14.31 -1.73
N ILE A 43 -4.54 13.40 -1.35
CA ILE A 43 -4.14 12.20 -2.10
C ILE A 43 -3.91 11.08 -1.08
N CYS A 44 -4.95 10.33 -0.73
CA CYS A 44 -4.82 9.17 0.16
C CYS A 44 -5.15 7.89 -0.62
N SER A 45 -4.13 7.29 -1.22
CA SER A 45 -4.14 5.97 -1.88
C SER A 45 -4.45 4.79 -0.95
N GLY A 46 -5.06 5.02 0.21
CA GLY A 46 -5.30 3.98 1.20
C GLY A 46 -4.03 3.51 1.91
N CYS A 47 -3.92 2.21 2.13
CA CYS A 47 -2.87 1.54 2.92
C CYS A 47 -1.44 1.83 2.41
N LEU A 48 -0.42 1.38 3.16
CA LEU A 48 1.01 1.66 2.86
C LEU A 48 1.40 1.17 1.46
N ILE A 49 0.83 0.04 1.03
CA ILE A 49 1.06 -0.53 -0.31
C ILE A 49 0.51 0.39 -1.40
N GLY A 50 -0.72 0.89 -1.23
CA GLY A 50 -1.32 1.82 -2.19
C GLY A 50 -0.51 3.11 -2.32
N THR A 51 -0.01 3.65 -1.21
CA THR A 51 0.86 4.84 -1.22
C THR A 51 2.18 4.60 -1.93
N ALA A 52 2.82 3.44 -1.70
CA ALA A 52 4.02 3.08 -2.42
C ALA A 52 3.79 2.94 -3.93
N LEU A 53 2.70 2.26 -4.34
CA LEU A 53 2.34 2.09 -5.75
C LEU A 53 2.02 3.43 -6.43
N HIS A 54 1.30 4.31 -5.74
CA HIS A 54 1.02 5.64 -6.28
C HIS A 54 2.30 6.44 -6.52
N ARG A 55 3.25 6.40 -5.57
CA ARG A 55 4.56 7.03 -5.74
C ARG A 55 5.37 6.46 -6.90
N LEU A 56 5.16 5.19 -7.23
CA LEU A 56 5.76 4.54 -8.40
C LEU A 56 5.02 4.85 -9.72
N GLY A 57 4.02 5.73 -9.69
CA GLY A 57 3.31 6.22 -10.86
C GLY A 57 2.03 5.47 -11.21
N VAL A 58 1.52 4.61 -10.31
CA VAL A 58 0.18 4.02 -10.49
C VAL A 58 -0.89 5.09 -10.22
N PRO A 59 -1.81 5.38 -11.15
CA PRO A 59 -2.86 6.37 -10.94
C PRO A 59 -3.75 6.02 -9.75
N LEU A 60 -4.22 7.03 -9.02
CA LEU A 60 -5.14 6.81 -7.90
C LEU A 60 -6.45 6.19 -8.35
N GLU A 61 -6.93 6.55 -9.54
CA GLU A 61 -8.14 6.01 -10.14
C GLU A 61 -8.01 4.51 -10.36
N THR A 62 -6.82 4.05 -10.77
CA THR A 62 -6.52 2.63 -10.88
C THR A 62 -6.53 1.97 -9.51
N LEU A 63 -5.84 2.53 -8.52
CA LEU A 63 -5.80 1.96 -7.16
C LEU A 63 -7.18 1.91 -6.50
N ALA A 64 -8.04 2.90 -6.77
CA ALA A 64 -9.41 2.96 -6.26
C ALA A 64 -10.28 1.78 -6.73
N GLN A 65 -10.08 1.30 -7.95
CA GLN A 65 -10.79 0.11 -8.49
C GLN A 65 -10.42 -1.19 -7.77
N HIS A 66 -9.30 -1.18 -7.05
CA HIS A 66 -8.81 -2.31 -6.26
C HIS A 66 -8.94 -2.08 -4.76
N GLU A 67 -9.71 -1.08 -4.32
CA GLU A 67 -10.03 -0.92 -2.90
C GLU A 67 -10.67 -2.20 -2.35
N SER A 68 -10.24 -2.61 -1.15
CA SER A 68 -10.64 -3.86 -0.48
C SER A 68 -10.04 -5.15 -1.02
N LYS A 69 -9.24 -5.11 -2.09
CA LYS A 69 -8.48 -6.28 -2.55
C LYS A 69 -7.20 -6.48 -1.73
N PRO A 70 -6.72 -7.73 -1.59
CA PRO A 70 -5.42 -8.01 -1.01
C PRO A 70 -4.29 -7.55 -1.93
N ALA A 71 -3.14 -7.18 -1.36
CA ALA A 71 -2.02 -6.57 -2.08
C ALA A 71 -1.54 -7.41 -3.26
N HIS A 72 -1.48 -8.74 -3.13
CA HIS A 72 -1.03 -9.60 -4.23
C HIS A 72 -1.95 -9.48 -5.47
N GLU A 73 -3.27 -9.44 -5.29
CA GLU A 73 -4.22 -9.25 -6.41
C GLU A 73 -4.02 -7.89 -7.07
N VAL A 74 -3.80 -6.83 -6.29
CA VAL A 74 -3.52 -5.49 -6.86
C VAL A 74 -2.23 -5.53 -7.68
N LEU A 75 -1.18 -6.14 -7.13
CA LEU A 75 0.13 -6.26 -7.77
C LEU A 75 0.08 -7.10 -9.05
N ASP A 76 -0.72 -8.17 -9.10
CA ASP A 76 -0.93 -8.95 -10.33
C ASP A 76 -1.47 -8.09 -11.48
N HIS A 77 -2.23 -7.03 -11.17
CA HIS A 77 -2.79 -6.12 -12.17
C HIS A 77 -1.87 -4.94 -12.53
N VAL A 78 -1.29 -4.28 -11.53
CA VAL A 78 -0.57 -3.00 -11.75
C VAL A 78 0.94 -3.13 -11.80
N ALA A 79 1.48 -4.27 -11.36
CA ALA A 79 2.91 -4.54 -11.25
C ALA A 79 3.20 -6.04 -11.52
N PRO A 80 2.87 -6.56 -12.72
CA PRO A 80 2.92 -8.00 -13.01
C PRO A 80 4.32 -8.61 -12.86
N ASP A 81 5.37 -7.80 -13.06
CA ASP A 81 6.78 -8.20 -12.95
C ASP A 81 7.26 -8.37 -11.51
N VAL A 82 6.47 -7.95 -10.51
CA VAL A 82 6.77 -8.21 -9.10
C VAL A 82 6.66 -9.70 -8.83
N SER A 83 7.68 -10.28 -8.20
CA SER A 83 7.73 -11.70 -7.92
C SER A 83 6.64 -12.15 -6.94
N SER A 84 6.26 -13.42 -7.00
CA SER A 84 5.34 -14.01 -6.02
C SER A 84 5.84 -13.89 -4.58
N TYR A 85 7.17 -13.89 -4.38
CA TYR A 85 7.79 -13.70 -3.08
C TYR A 85 7.54 -12.29 -2.55
N MET A 86 7.73 -11.26 -3.38
CA MET A 86 7.49 -9.88 -2.99
C MET A 86 5.99 -9.58 -2.83
N LYS A 87 5.12 -10.17 -3.66
CA LYS A 87 3.64 -10.13 -3.48
C LYS A 87 3.20 -10.70 -2.13
N LEU A 88 3.83 -11.80 -1.68
CA LEU A 88 3.60 -12.37 -0.35
C LEU A 88 4.06 -11.42 0.76
N LYS A 89 5.25 -10.82 0.64
CA LYS A 89 5.75 -9.81 1.59
C LYS A 89 4.80 -8.61 1.67
N ALA A 90 4.37 -8.05 0.54
CA ALA A 90 3.40 -6.95 0.48
C ALA A 90 2.06 -7.31 1.14
N THR A 91 1.55 -8.52 0.92
CA THR A 91 0.33 -9.01 1.58
C THR A 91 0.48 -9.10 3.10
N ARG A 92 1.66 -9.51 3.59
CA ARG A 92 1.96 -9.52 5.03
C ARG A 92 2.02 -8.10 5.62
N VAL A 93 2.62 -7.16 4.90
CA VAL A 93 2.64 -5.73 5.27
C VAL A 93 1.21 -5.21 5.42
N GLN A 94 0.36 -5.39 4.41
CA GLN A 94 -1.05 -4.97 4.46
C GLN A 94 -1.79 -5.61 5.64
N ARG A 95 -1.63 -6.92 5.85
CA ARG A 95 -2.28 -7.62 6.96
C ARG A 95 -1.87 -7.05 8.33
N LEU A 96 -0.62 -6.66 8.51
CA LEU A 96 -0.19 -6.03 9.76
C LEU A 96 -0.82 -4.65 9.96
N GLN A 97 -0.96 -3.86 8.89
CA GLN A 97 -1.69 -2.59 8.98
C GLN A 97 -3.15 -2.80 9.37
N ASP A 98 -3.82 -3.79 8.78
CA ASP A 98 -5.21 -4.14 9.12
C ASP A 98 -5.37 -4.58 10.57
N LEU A 99 -4.30 -5.10 11.19
CA LEU A 99 -4.23 -5.46 12.61
C LEU A 99 -3.79 -4.28 13.51
N GLY A 100 -3.60 -3.08 12.96
CA GLY A 100 -3.26 -1.87 13.71
C GLY A 100 -1.77 -1.65 13.93
N ALA A 101 -0.89 -2.34 13.21
CA ALA A 101 0.54 -2.06 13.25
C ALA A 101 0.86 -0.68 12.63
N THR A 102 1.91 -0.03 13.13
CA THR A 102 2.42 1.20 12.50
C THR A 102 3.06 0.88 11.14
N TRP A 103 3.23 1.90 10.29
CA TRP A 103 3.94 1.75 9.02
C TRP A 103 5.34 1.19 9.19
N ARG A 104 6.11 1.67 10.18
CA ARG A 104 7.44 1.11 10.48
C ARG A 104 7.37 -0.38 10.85
N GLN A 105 6.42 -0.76 11.70
CA GLN A 105 6.27 -2.16 12.13
C GLN A 105 5.89 -3.07 10.95
N ALA A 106 4.99 -2.61 10.09
CA ALA A 106 4.57 -3.34 8.91
C ALA A 106 5.74 -3.50 7.91
N ALA A 107 6.47 -2.42 7.63
CA ALA A 107 7.57 -2.39 6.67
C ALA A 107 8.75 -3.32 7.03
N ARG A 108 8.96 -3.63 8.32
CA ARG A 108 9.97 -4.63 8.76
C ARG A 108 9.75 -6.04 8.20
N ARG A 109 8.59 -6.35 7.61
CA ARG A 109 8.35 -7.65 6.93
C ARG A 109 8.92 -7.72 5.52
N LEU A 110 9.53 -6.64 5.04
CA LEU A 110 10.25 -6.60 3.78
C LEU A 110 11.67 -7.16 3.89
N ASP A 111 12.21 -7.25 5.10
CA ASP A 111 13.50 -7.86 5.40
C ASP A 111 13.28 -9.38 5.56
#